data_AF-A0A973QYT4-F1
#
_entry.id   AF-A0A973QYT4-F1
#
_cell.length_a   1.000
_cell.length_b   1.000
_cell.length_c   1.000
_cell.angle_alpha   90.00
_cell.angle_beta   90.00
_cell.angle_gamma   90.00
#
_symmetry.space_group_name_H-M   'P 1'
#
loop_
_entity.id
_entity.type
_entity.pdbx_description
1 polymer ?
#
loop_
_entity_poly.entity_id
_entity_poly.type
_entity_poly.pdbx_seq_one_letter_code
_entity_poly.pdbx_strand_id
1 'polypeptide(L)'
;MARHIRHSAFFCALLLVALLVNAVRIQIFNARTFDDNPANRRATIARYERPRGNILVGGRSVTGSRDSGEQLRYERTYTDG
;
A
#
# COMPACT_ATOMS: atom_id res chain seq x y z
N MET A 1 -23.99 -34.51 -25.10
CA MET A 1 -23.23 -33.24 -25.12
C MET A 1 -23.41 -32.38 -23.85
N ALA A 2 -24.64 -32.00 -23.45
CA ALA A 2 -24.84 -31.03 -22.35
C ALA A 2 -24.37 -31.49 -20.95
N ARG A 3 -24.35 -32.79 -20.65
CA ARG A 3 -23.95 -33.31 -19.32
C ARG A 3 -22.47 -33.07 -19.01
N HIS A 4 -21.58 -33.33 -19.96
CA HIS A 4 -20.14 -33.10 -19.78
C HIS A 4 -19.83 -31.61 -19.65
N ILE A 5 -20.48 -30.76 -20.44
CA ILE A 5 -20.37 -29.29 -20.32
C ILE A 5 -20.79 -28.83 -18.92
N ARG A 6 -21.91 -29.35 -18.39
CA ARG A 6 -22.36 -29.04 -17.02
C ARG A 6 -21.36 -29.48 -15.95
N HIS A 7 -20.74 -30.65 -16.10
CA HIS A 7 -19.71 -31.12 -15.16
C HIS A 7 -18.44 -30.25 -15.21
N SER A 8 -17.96 -29.91 -16.41
CA SER A 8 -16.81 -29.02 -16.57
C SER A 8 -17.10 -27.62 -16.03
N ALA A 9 -18.28 -27.06 -16.29
CA ALA A 9 -18.67 -25.76 -15.76
C ALA A 9 -18.74 -25.77 -14.22
N PHE A 10 -19.33 -26.83 -13.63
CA PHE A 10 -19.36 -27.00 -12.17
C PHE A 10 -17.95 -27.10 -11.59
N PHE A 11 -17.07 -27.86 -12.24
CA PHE A 11 -15.68 -28.00 -11.81
C PHE A 11 -14.94 -26.66 -11.85
N CYS A 12 -15.08 -25.89 -12.94
CA CYS A 12 -14.51 -24.55 -13.04
C CYS A 12 -15.06 -23.61 -11.95
N ALA A 13 -16.37 -23.64 -11.70
CA ALA A 13 -16.99 -22.85 -10.63
C ALA A 13 -16.45 -23.25 -9.25
N LEU A 14 -16.29 -24.54 -8.98
CA LEU A 14 -15.70 -25.05 -7.75
C LEU A 14 -14.26 -24.56 -7.55
N LEU A 15 -13.44 -24.60 -8.60
CA LEU A 15 -12.07 -24.07 -8.56
C LEU A 15 -12.05 -22.55 -8.33
N LEU A 16 -12.96 -21.80 -8.97
CA LEU A 16 -13.08 -20.37 -8.75
C LEU A 16 -13.45 -20.06 -7.30
N VAL A 17 -14.43 -20.78 -6.74
CA VAL A 17 -14.82 -20.63 -5.33
C VAL A 17 -13.65 -20.96 -4.41
N ALA A 18 -12.92 -22.04 -4.67
CA ALA A 18 -11.74 -22.40 -3.90
C ALA A 18 -10.66 -21.30 -3.94
N LEU A 19 -10.42 -20.71 -5.11
CA LEU A 19 -9.51 -19.57 -5.29
C LEU A 19 -9.98 -18.34 -4.48
N LEU A 20 -11.27 -18.01 -4.54
CA LEU A 20 -11.83 -16.88 -3.81
C LEU A 20 -11.74 -17.08 -2.29
N VAL A 21 -12.05 -18.28 -1.79
CA VAL A 21 -11.89 -18.61 -0.35
C VAL A 21 -10.43 -18.45 0.06
N ASN A 22 -9.48 -18.91 -0.76
CA ASN A 22 -8.06 -18.73 -0.46
C ASN A 22 -7.65 -17.24 -0.48
N ALA A 23 -8.14 -16.46 -1.44
CA ALA A 23 -7.89 -15.02 -1.50
C ALA A 23 -8.44 -14.31 -0.25
N VAL A 24 -9.68 -14.62 0.15
CA VAL A 24 -10.31 -14.07 1.36
C VAL A 24 -9.53 -14.47 2.60
N ARG A 25 -9.05 -15.72 2.70
CA ARG A 25 -8.18 -16.15 3.81
C ARG A 25 -6.95 -15.24 3.90
N ILE A 26 -6.27 -15.01 2.79
CA ILE A 26 -5.07 -14.16 2.75
C ILE A 26 -5.43 -12.71 3.15
N GLN A 27 -6.50 -12.16 2.59
CA GLN A 27 -6.93 -10.79 2.83
C GLN A 27 -7.41 -10.55 4.27
N ILE A 28 -8.01 -11.54 4.94
CA ILE A 28 -8.53 -11.35 6.31
C ILE A 28 -7.49 -11.73 7.35
N PHE A 29 -6.81 -12.86 7.20
CA PHE A 29 -5.91 -13.37 8.23
C PHE A 29 -4.48 -12.88 8.08
N ASN A 30 -3.99 -12.68 6.85
CA ASN A 30 -2.60 -12.32 6.59
C ASN A 30 -2.40 -10.84 6.24
N ALA A 31 -3.47 -10.06 6.02
CA ALA A 31 -3.34 -8.65 5.63
C ALA A 31 -2.48 -7.85 6.60
N ARG A 32 -2.75 -7.93 7.91
CA ARG A 32 -1.93 -7.25 8.94
C ARG A 32 -0.46 -7.61 8.84
N THR A 33 -0.13 -8.89 8.67
CA THR A 33 1.26 -9.34 8.51
C THR A 33 1.94 -8.76 7.27
N PHE A 34 1.21 -8.56 6.17
CA PHE A 34 1.74 -7.93 4.96
C PHE A 34 1.80 -6.40 5.06
N ASP A 35 0.87 -5.79 5.79
CA ASP A 35 0.84 -4.35 6.05
C ASP A 35 1.98 -3.94 7.00
N ASP A 36 2.22 -4.72 8.05
CA ASP A 36 3.26 -4.50 9.06
C ASP A 36 4.65 -4.99 8.59
N ASN A 37 4.75 -5.59 7.40
CA ASN A 37 6.01 -6.07 6.87
C ASN A 37 6.96 -4.87 6.59
N PRO A 38 8.20 -4.87 7.10
CA PRO A 38 9.15 -3.77 6.87
C PRO A 38 9.50 -3.53 5.38
N ALA A 39 9.27 -4.53 4.51
CA ALA A 39 9.41 -4.36 3.07
C ALA A 39 8.24 -3.59 2.43
N ASN A 40 7.09 -3.45 3.11
CA ASN A 40 5.94 -2.70 2.61
C ASN A 40 6.15 -1.19 2.80
N ARG A 41 6.71 -0.53 1.78
CA ARG A 41 6.99 0.92 1.81
C ARG A 41 5.81 1.79 1.38
N ARG A 42 4.63 1.23 1.06
CA ARG A 42 3.50 2.01 0.49
C ARG A 42 3.08 3.17 1.39
N ALA A 43 2.95 2.93 2.70
CA ALA A 43 2.59 3.97 3.65
C ALA A 43 3.66 5.07 3.74
N THR A 44 4.94 4.69 3.71
CA THR A 44 6.05 5.64 3.69
C THR A 44 6.02 6.48 2.42
N ILE A 45 5.91 5.86 1.25
CA ILE A 45 5.85 6.56 -0.04
C ILE A 45 4.69 7.55 -0.04
N ALA A 46 3.47 7.11 0.32
CA ALA A 46 2.29 7.98 0.42
C ALA A 46 2.50 9.18 1.36
N ARG A 47 3.28 9.00 2.44
CA ARG A 47 3.63 10.07 3.39
C ARG A 47 4.60 11.09 2.82
N TYR A 48 5.49 10.67 1.92
CA TYR A 48 6.51 11.51 1.30
C TYR A 48 6.12 11.98 -0.12
N GLU A 49 4.97 11.55 -0.63
CA GLU A 49 4.39 12.02 -1.90
C GLU A 49 3.87 13.46 -1.84
N ARG A 50 3.71 14.04 -0.64
CA ARG A 50 3.24 15.41 -0.46
C ARG A 50 4.19 16.23 0.41
N PRO A 51 4.36 17.53 0.13
CA PRO A 51 5.17 18.39 0.97
C PRO A 51 4.56 18.49 2.37
N ARG A 52 5.40 18.35 3.40
CA ARG A 52 4.98 18.51 4.79
C ARG A 52 4.88 19.98 5.13
N GLY A 53 3.94 20.30 6.02
CA GLY A 53 3.82 21.63 6.60
C GLY A 53 5.08 22.05 7.37
N ASN A 54 5.31 23.36 7.37
CA ASN A 54 6.44 23.98 8.04
C ASN A 54 6.19 24.09 9.55
N ILE A 55 7.23 23.84 10.35
CA ILE A 55 7.25 24.22 11.77
C ILE A 55 7.73 25.66 11.86
N LEU A 56 6.99 26.47 12.60
CA LEU A 56 7.30 27.89 12.83
C LEU A 56 7.76 28.09 14.27
N VAL A 57 8.82 28.88 14.46
CA VAL A 57 9.30 29.36 15.75
C VAL A 57 9.37 30.88 15.69
N GLY A 58 8.58 31.56 16.52
CA GLY A 58 8.47 33.02 16.49
C GLY A 58 8.04 33.58 15.14
N GLY A 59 7.15 32.88 14.43
CA GLY A 59 6.66 33.27 13.09
C GLY A 59 7.61 32.97 11.94
N ARG A 60 8.83 32.46 12.21
CA ARG A 60 9.80 32.07 11.17
C ARG A 60 9.80 30.56 10.99
N SER A 61 9.83 30.11 9.73
CA SER A 61 9.93 28.69 9.41
C SER A 61 11.31 28.15 9.72
N VAL A 62 11.39 27.10 10.55
CA VAL A 62 12.65 26.40 10.85
C VAL A 62 12.81 25.11 10.04
N THR A 63 11.78 24.73 9.27
CA THR A 63 11.81 23.55 8.40
C THR A 63 11.23 23.84 7.03
N GLY A 64 11.55 23.01 6.03
CA GLY A 64 10.91 23.05 4.72
C GLY A 64 10.69 21.65 4.14
N SER A 65 10.15 21.59 2.93
CA SER A 65 10.06 20.38 2.12
C SER A 65 10.71 20.61 0.76
N ARG A 66 11.70 19.80 0.38
CA ARG A 66 12.38 19.86 -0.91
C ARG A 66 12.03 18.62 -1.73
N ASP A 67 11.80 18.81 -3.03
CA ASP A 67 11.68 17.69 -3.98
C ASP A 67 13.06 17.04 -4.18
N SER A 68 13.19 15.77 -3.80
CA SER A 68 14.40 14.95 -3.96
C SER A 68 14.51 14.32 -5.34
N GLY A 69 13.41 14.25 -6.11
CA GLY A 69 13.34 13.51 -7.37
C GLY A 69 13.30 11.98 -7.21
N GLU A 70 13.36 11.48 -5.98
CA GLU A 70 13.41 10.05 -5.66
C GLU A 70 12.03 9.50 -5.25
N GLN A 71 11.97 8.19 -4.95
CA GLN A 71 10.74 7.52 -4.51
C GLN A 71 10.12 8.15 -3.25
N LEU A 72 10.94 8.73 -2.37
CA LEU A 72 10.50 9.55 -1.24
C LEU A 72 10.64 11.02 -1.63
N ARG A 73 9.65 11.50 -2.40
CA ARG A 73 9.73 12.75 -3.15
C ARG A 73 10.00 13.99 -2.30
N TYR A 74 9.31 14.18 -1.18
CA TYR A 74 9.44 15.40 -0.38
C TYR A 74 10.25 15.18 0.89
N GLU A 75 11.54 15.48 0.82
CA GLU A 75 12.45 15.43 1.95
C GLU A 75 12.31 16.67 2.84
N ARG A 76 12.46 16.47 4.15
CA ARG A 76 12.37 17.56 5.12
C ARG A 76 13.71 18.27 5.25
N THR A 77 13.70 19.59 5.12
CA THR A 77 14.87 20.44 5.34
C THR A 77 14.76 21.15 6.69
N TYR A 78 15.91 21.49 7.28
CA TYR A 78 16.02 22.25 8.53
C TYR A 78 16.92 23.45 8.28
N THR A 79 16.56 24.60 8.85
CA THR A 79 17.34 25.84 8.67
C THR A 79 18.64 25.82 9.45
N ASP A 80 18.65 25.18 10.63
CA ASP A 80 19.78 25.12 11.57
C ASP A 80 20.24 23.67 11.84
N GLY A 81 20.06 22.78 10.85
CA GLY A 81 20.37 21.35 10.95
C GLY A 81 21.73 20.98 10.38
#